data_AF-A0A945E7H9-F1
#
_entry.id   AF-A0A945E7H9-F1
#
_cell.length_a   1.000
_cell.length_b   1.000
_cell.length_c   1.000
_cell.angle_alpha   90.00
_cell.angle_beta   90.00
_cell.angle_gamma   90.00
#
_symmetry.space_group_name_H-M   'P 1'
#
loop_
_entity.id
_entity.type
_entity.pdbx_description
1 polymer ?
#
loop_
_entity_poly.entity_id
_entity_poly.type
_entity_poly.pdbx_seq_one_letter_code
_entity_poly.pdbx_strand_id
1 'polypeptide(L)'
;MRILFLITFLLIPNKGFTEWKYVKDSLKDDGKISERIYKRYEEIKIDGKIKKSKLTMINKVLSWKISKNYKKGNNCEPFQIGSEMYINTLLDKMYITNECAPCIDQKGLCGRKLLISHFQTRESFDYLKSGREESKWHKELEKDGGKILSMDKYGSVYRSIHIAFGNREMLMIESRKVEYQNQIYPTYRVAVGKFNTKNRDVLTKISNFTDIYEKEIIMQIEVLFSRIYDALEKPKAITISDQEAKIIFASHVDATHTKYQTRD
;
A
#
# COMPACT_ATOMS: atom_id res chain seq x y z
N MET A 1 -19.84 -27.26 -8.38
CA MET A 1 -20.32 -26.31 -7.36
C MET A 1 -19.58 -25.00 -7.53
N ARG A 2 -20.29 -23.89 -7.79
CA ARG A 2 -19.71 -22.54 -7.83
C ARG A 2 -19.52 -22.07 -6.40
N ILE A 3 -18.27 -22.01 -5.92
CA ILE A 3 -17.97 -21.40 -4.62
C ILE A 3 -18.12 -19.89 -4.83
N LEU A 4 -19.23 -19.35 -4.32
CA LEU A 4 -19.48 -17.92 -4.27
C LEU A 4 -18.56 -17.36 -3.17
N PHE A 5 -17.38 -16.86 -3.54
CA PHE A 5 -16.60 -16.02 -2.64
C PHE A 5 -17.38 -14.72 -2.43
N LEU A 6 -18.19 -14.69 -1.40
CA LEU A 6 -18.90 -13.50 -0.95
C LEU A 6 -17.85 -12.56 -0.34
N ILE A 7 -17.27 -11.73 -1.19
CA ILE A 7 -16.24 -10.77 -0.84
C ILE A 7 -16.91 -9.52 -0.27
N THR A 8 -16.69 -9.26 1.01
CA THR A 8 -16.86 -7.93 1.61
C THR A 8 -15.68 -7.02 1.29
N PHE A 9 -16.00 -5.76 1.03
CA PHE A 9 -15.10 -4.71 0.55
C PHE A 9 -14.24 -4.11 1.67
N LEU A 10 -12.93 -4.31 1.61
CA LEU A 10 -12.02 -3.70 2.57
C LEU A 10 -11.44 -2.39 2.05
N LEU A 11 -11.93 -1.32 2.66
CA LEU A 11 -11.27 -0.03 2.67
C LEU A 11 -10.07 -0.13 3.61
N ILE A 12 -8.85 -0.22 3.06
CA ILE A 12 -7.69 0.26 3.81
C ILE A 12 -7.91 1.77 3.96
N PRO A 13 -8.13 2.30 5.18
CA PRO A 13 -8.19 3.74 5.33
C PRO A 13 -6.85 4.30 4.85
N ASN A 14 -6.90 5.33 4.00
CA ASN A 14 -5.75 6.19 3.77
C ASN A 14 -5.36 6.76 5.15
N LYS A 15 -4.46 6.08 5.86
CA LYS A 15 -3.89 6.57 7.11
C LYS A 15 -3.02 7.76 6.73
N GLY A 16 -3.62 8.95 6.71
CA GLY A 16 -2.88 10.19 6.55
C GLY A 16 -1.86 10.31 7.69
N PHE A 17 -0.67 10.83 7.37
CA PHE A 17 0.37 11.10 8.38
C PHE A 17 -0.08 12.14 9.44
N THR A 18 -1.18 12.85 9.22
CA THR A 18 -1.75 13.88 10.10
C THR A 18 -2.24 13.34 11.45
N GLU A 19 -2.54 12.05 11.57
CA GLU A 19 -2.96 11.43 12.85
C GLU A 19 -1.78 10.99 13.73
N TRP A 20 -0.55 11.11 13.23
CA TRP A 20 0.66 10.63 13.89
C TRP A 20 1.41 11.77 14.58
N LYS A 21 1.60 11.67 15.90
CA LYS A 21 2.39 12.64 16.66
C LYS A 21 3.88 12.35 16.49
N TYR A 22 4.60 13.30 15.90
CA TYR A 22 6.05 13.24 15.80
C TYR A 22 6.71 13.18 17.20
N VAL A 23 7.74 12.36 17.33
CA VAL A 23 8.44 12.12 18.61
C VAL A 23 9.90 12.54 18.52
N LYS A 24 10.62 11.99 17.53
CA LYS A 24 12.05 12.22 17.36
C LYS A 24 12.48 11.86 15.93
N ASP A 25 13.64 12.38 15.53
CA ASP A 25 14.32 12.09 14.28
C ASP A 25 15.78 11.76 14.61
N SER A 26 16.38 10.89 13.81
CA SER A 26 17.80 10.59 13.86
C SER A 26 18.36 10.43 12.45
N LEU A 27 19.59 10.88 12.25
CA LEU A 27 20.29 10.71 10.99
C LEU A 27 21.05 9.37 11.00
N LYS A 28 20.97 8.65 9.89
CA LYS A 28 21.67 7.39 9.62
C LYS A 28 22.36 7.46 8.25
N ASP A 29 23.26 6.51 8.01
CA ASP A 29 23.99 6.34 6.75
C ASP A 29 24.65 7.64 6.26
N ASP A 30 25.52 8.23 7.10
CA ASP A 30 26.23 9.49 6.84
C ASP A 30 25.30 10.66 6.47
N GLY A 31 24.10 10.70 7.06
CA GLY A 31 23.10 11.74 6.80
C GLY A 31 22.27 11.51 5.54
N LYS A 32 22.40 10.36 4.87
CA LYS A 32 21.61 9.97 3.68
C LYS A 32 20.21 9.46 4.03
N ILE A 33 19.96 9.09 5.28
CA ILE A 33 18.65 8.64 5.76
C ILE A 33 18.29 9.39 7.04
N SER A 34 17.12 10.02 7.04
CA SER A 34 16.46 10.53 8.25
C SER A 34 15.46 9.48 8.71
N GLU A 35 15.63 8.98 9.93
CA GLU A 35 14.70 8.05 10.56
C GLU A 35 13.82 8.80 11.56
N ARG A 36 12.56 8.97 11.20
CA ARG A 36 11.56 9.69 12.00
C ARG A 36 10.67 8.70 12.72
N ILE A 37 10.47 8.94 14.00
CA ILE A 37 9.60 8.13 14.85
C ILE A 37 8.35 8.95 15.19
N TYR A 38 7.20 8.35 14.91
CA TYR A 38 5.90 8.89 15.26
C TYR A 38 5.14 7.93 16.17
N LYS A 39 4.17 8.46 16.91
CA LYS A 39 3.28 7.69 17.78
C LYS A 39 1.83 8.07 17.53
N ARG A 40 0.95 7.08 17.58
CA ARG A 40 -0.51 7.28 17.58
C ARG A 40 -1.10 6.43 18.71
N TYR A 41 -2.14 6.93 19.35
CA TYR A 41 -2.95 6.10 20.25
C TYR A 41 -4.18 5.64 19.50
N GLU A 42 -4.44 4.34 19.53
CA GLU A 42 -5.57 3.72 18.86
C GLU A 42 -6.18 2.63 19.74
N GLU A 43 -7.48 2.43 19.61
CA GLU A 43 -8.15 1.30 20.24
C GLU A 43 -7.84 0.04 19.45
N ILE A 44 -7.11 -0.88 20.09
CA ILE A 44 -6.79 -2.18 19.51
C ILE A 44 -7.51 -3.29 20.27
N LYS A 45 -7.87 -4.36 19.56
CA LYS A 45 -8.50 -5.54 20.13
C LYS A 45 -7.47 -6.66 20.30
N ILE A 46 -7.22 -7.07 21.52
CA ILE A 46 -6.33 -8.20 21.86
C ILE A 46 -7.15 -9.15 22.72
N ASP A 47 -7.21 -10.43 22.34
CA ASP A 47 -7.93 -11.48 23.09
C ASP A 47 -9.37 -11.10 23.46
N GLY A 48 -10.09 -10.49 22.52
CA GLY A 48 -11.47 -10.06 22.75
C GLY A 48 -11.63 -8.71 23.46
N LYS A 49 -10.59 -8.20 24.14
CA LYS A 49 -10.63 -6.95 24.91
C LYS A 49 -10.18 -5.76 24.08
N ILE A 50 -10.93 -4.66 24.15
CA ILE A 50 -10.55 -3.40 23.51
C ILE A 50 -9.70 -2.61 24.50
N LYS A 51 -8.52 -2.17 24.07
CA LYS A 51 -7.60 -1.36 24.87
C LYS A 51 -7.03 -0.21 24.05
N LYS A 52 -7.06 1.00 24.60
CA LYS A 52 -6.32 2.14 24.04
C LYS A 52 -4.84 1.88 24.17
N SER A 53 -4.16 1.78 23.05
CA SER A 53 -2.76 1.36 22.97
C SER A 53 -1.96 2.27 22.06
N LYS A 54 -0.65 2.30 22.31
CA LYS A 54 0.29 3.16 21.59
C LYS A 54 0.91 2.38 20.43
N LEU A 55 0.66 2.85 19.21
CA LEU A 55 1.32 2.41 18.00
C LEU A 55 2.55 3.29 17.73
N THR A 56 3.58 2.70 17.12
CA THR A 56 4.79 3.41 16.72
C THR A 56 4.98 3.27 15.22
N MET A 57 5.22 4.38 14.54
CA MET A 57 5.63 4.39 13.13
C MET A 57 7.11 4.75 13.08
N ILE A 58 7.92 3.91 12.45
CA ILE A 58 9.29 4.23 12.09
C ILE A 58 9.29 4.55 10.59
N ASN A 59 9.59 5.79 10.23
CA ASN A 59 9.61 6.23 8.85
C ASN A 59 11.04 6.61 8.45
N LYS A 60 11.64 5.84 7.55
CA LYS A 60 12.94 6.16 6.96
C LYS A 60 12.72 7.00 5.71
N VAL A 61 13.19 8.24 5.75
CA VAL A 61 13.13 9.21 4.68
C VAL A 61 14.52 9.32 4.07
N LEU A 62 14.67 9.00 2.79
CA LEU A 62 15.96 9.15 2.12
C LEU A 62 16.17 10.62 1.75
N SER A 63 17.28 11.19 2.21
CA SER A 63 17.72 12.54 1.84
C SER A 63 18.39 12.49 0.47
N TRP A 64 17.60 12.40 -0.59
CA TRP A 64 18.12 12.63 -1.94
C TRP A 64 18.06 14.11 -2.28
N LYS A 65 19.13 14.60 -2.93
CA LYS A 65 19.08 15.85 -3.70
C LYS A 65 17.98 15.65 -4.73
N ILE A 66 16.86 16.33 -4.55
CA ILE A 66 15.78 16.39 -5.53
C ILE A 66 16.45 16.72 -6.87
N SER A 67 16.38 15.79 -7.82
CA SER A 67 17.09 15.93 -9.08
C SER A 67 16.60 17.19 -9.81
N LYS A 68 17.45 17.73 -10.69
CA LYS A 68 17.31 19.02 -11.40
C LYS A 68 15.99 19.27 -12.17
N ASN A 69 15.02 18.36 -12.14
CA ASN A 69 13.70 18.51 -12.75
C ASN A 69 12.66 19.15 -11.79
N TYR A 70 13.07 20.10 -10.96
CA TYR A 70 12.15 21.05 -10.34
C TYR A 70 11.55 21.95 -11.43
N LYS A 71 10.55 21.46 -12.16
CA LYS A 71 9.64 22.36 -12.87
C LYS A 71 8.91 23.18 -11.80
N LYS A 72 8.93 24.51 -11.96
CA LYS A 72 8.26 25.45 -11.05
C LYS A 72 6.78 25.05 -10.98
N GLY A 73 6.30 24.65 -9.80
CA GLY A 73 4.92 24.17 -9.61
C GLY A 73 4.74 22.66 -9.50
N ASN A 74 5.79 21.85 -9.30
CA ASN A 74 5.66 20.44 -8.91
C ASN A 74 5.91 20.26 -7.39
N ASN A 75 5.23 19.29 -6.76
CA ASN A 75 5.52 18.86 -5.39
C ASN A 75 6.32 17.56 -5.43
N CYS A 76 7.57 17.63 -4.98
CA CYS A 76 8.50 16.51 -4.93
C CYS A 76 8.56 15.99 -3.50
N GLU A 77 8.01 14.80 -3.25
CA GLU A 77 8.07 14.17 -1.94
C GLU A 77 9.21 13.16 -1.86
N PRO A 78 9.95 13.10 -0.74
CA PRO A 78 11.05 12.17 -0.62
C PRO A 78 10.55 10.74 -0.54
N PHE A 79 11.42 9.82 -0.93
CA PHE A 79 11.22 8.40 -0.80
C PHE A 79 11.09 8.02 0.69
N GLN A 80 10.11 7.15 1.00
CA GLN A 80 9.78 6.78 2.36
C GLN A 80 9.61 5.27 2.51
N ILE A 81 10.20 4.73 3.58
CA ILE A 81 9.93 3.37 4.07
C ILE A 81 9.31 3.47 5.44
N GLY A 82 8.05 3.05 5.55
CA GLY A 82 7.31 3.02 6.81
C GLY A 82 7.36 1.65 7.48
N SER A 83 7.32 1.62 8.80
CA SER A 83 7.11 0.41 9.59
C SER A 83 6.18 0.74 10.74
N GLU A 84 4.95 0.22 10.67
CA GLU A 84 3.96 0.34 11.73
C GLU A 84 4.13 -0.82 12.71
N MET A 85 4.33 -0.49 13.98
CA MET A 85 4.64 -1.44 15.04
C MET A 85 3.66 -1.27 16.20
N TYR A 86 3.22 -2.38 16.78
CA TYR A 86 2.63 -2.42 18.11
C TYR A 86 3.59 -3.10 19.08
N ILE A 87 4.11 -2.35 20.07
CA ILE A 87 5.20 -2.80 20.95
C ILE A 87 6.40 -3.25 20.09
N ASN A 88 6.57 -4.56 19.87
CA ASN A 88 7.62 -5.16 19.05
C ASN A 88 7.07 -6.03 17.91
N THR A 89 5.75 -6.01 17.70
CA THR A 89 5.08 -6.73 16.62
C THR A 89 4.93 -5.83 15.40
N LEU A 90 5.46 -6.28 14.26
CA LEU A 90 5.25 -5.62 12.98
C LEU A 90 3.79 -5.78 12.56
N LEU A 91 3.15 -4.68 12.20
CA LEU A 91 1.81 -4.67 11.64
C LEU A 91 1.87 -4.44 10.12
N ASP A 92 2.61 -3.42 9.70
CA ASP A 92 2.66 -3.04 8.29
C ASP A 92 4.07 -2.56 7.93
N LYS A 93 4.59 -3.04 6.81
CA LYS A 93 5.78 -2.51 6.16
C LYS A 93 5.36 -1.81 4.88
N MET A 94 5.73 -0.54 4.74
CA MET A 94 5.27 0.29 3.63
C MET A 94 6.43 0.80 2.78
N TYR A 95 6.23 0.76 1.47
CA TYR A 95 7.08 1.43 0.49
C TYR A 95 6.30 2.59 -0.13
N ILE A 96 6.91 3.77 -0.17
CA ILE A 96 6.32 4.92 -0.83
C ILE A 96 7.37 5.63 -1.68
N THR A 97 7.13 5.66 -2.99
CA THR A 97 8.06 6.25 -3.97
C THR A 97 8.27 7.75 -3.78
N ASN A 98 9.43 8.22 -4.26
CA ASN A 98 9.77 9.61 -4.47
C ASN A 98 9.29 10.04 -5.85
N GLU A 99 8.39 11.01 -5.93
CA GLU A 99 8.07 11.61 -7.21
C GLU A 99 7.63 13.06 -7.10
N CYS A 100 7.97 13.80 -8.16
CA CYS A 100 7.56 15.18 -8.38
C CYS A 100 6.22 15.19 -9.09
N ALA A 101 5.13 15.19 -8.33
CA ALA A 101 3.81 15.27 -8.93
C ALA A 101 3.52 16.71 -9.41
N PRO A 102 2.98 16.89 -10.63
CA PRO A 102 2.59 18.21 -11.10
C PRO A 102 1.50 18.81 -10.22
N CYS A 103 1.62 20.11 -9.89
CA CYS A 103 0.56 20.84 -9.20
C CYS A 103 -0.40 21.49 -10.18
N ILE A 104 -1.69 21.24 -9.94
CA ILE A 104 -2.78 21.65 -10.84
C ILE A 104 -3.13 23.12 -10.61
N ASP A 105 -2.85 23.64 -9.42
CA ASP A 105 -3.05 25.04 -9.11
C ASP A 105 -1.88 25.63 -8.30
N GLN A 106 -1.84 26.96 -8.26
CA GLN A 106 -0.86 27.74 -7.49
C GLN A 106 -1.09 27.63 -5.97
N LYS A 107 -2.21 27.01 -5.53
CA LYS A 107 -2.51 26.78 -4.11
C LYS A 107 -1.85 25.49 -3.58
N GLY A 108 -1.10 24.78 -4.42
CA GLY A 108 -0.35 23.59 -4.03
C GLY A 108 -1.16 22.29 -4.13
N LEU A 109 -2.24 22.26 -4.91
CA LEU A 109 -2.99 21.03 -5.16
C LEU A 109 -2.25 20.13 -6.16
N CYS A 110 -1.41 19.23 -5.64
CA CYS A 110 -0.53 18.40 -6.45
C CYS A 110 -1.08 16.99 -6.72
N GLY A 111 -0.52 16.32 -7.72
CA GLY A 111 -0.77 14.89 -7.94
C GLY A 111 -0.27 14.06 -6.75
N ARG A 112 -0.73 12.81 -6.66
CA ARG A 112 -0.35 11.87 -5.59
C ARG A 112 1.02 11.24 -5.84
N LYS A 113 1.62 10.72 -4.77
CA LYS A 113 2.68 9.69 -4.79
C LYS A 113 2.31 8.60 -5.80
N LEU A 114 3.22 8.27 -6.70
CA LEU A 114 2.92 7.36 -7.80
C LEU A 114 2.69 5.93 -7.34
N LEU A 115 3.51 5.46 -6.41
CA LEU A 115 3.55 4.09 -5.96
C LEU A 115 3.53 4.07 -4.43
N ILE A 116 2.51 3.43 -3.88
CA ILE A 116 2.42 3.08 -2.46
C ILE A 116 2.25 1.56 -2.41
N SER A 117 2.95 0.89 -1.52
CA SER A 117 2.78 -0.54 -1.30
C SER A 117 2.80 -0.88 0.18
N HIS A 118 1.94 -1.81 0.56
CA HIS A 118 1.77 -2.30 1.92
C HIS A 118 2.06 -3.80 1.98
N PHE A 119 2.68 -4.23 3.08
CA PHE A 119 3.01 -5.61 3.40
C PHE A 119 2.52 -5.86 4.83
N GLN A 120 1.29 -6.36 4.94
CA GLN A 120 0.53 -6.40 6.18
C GLN A 120 0.52 -7.79 6.79
N THR A 121 0.89 -7.85 8.07
CA THR A 121 0.87 -9.09 8.87
C THR A 121 -0.53 -9.42 9.32
N ARG A 122 -0.74 -10.62 9.86
CA ARG A 122 -2.04 -11.02 10.39
C ARG A 122 -2.49 -10.11 11.54
N GLU A 123 -1.55 -9.73 12.39
CA GLU A 123 -1.75 -8.86 13.54
C GLU A 123 -2.26 -7.48 13.16
N SER A 124 -1.90 -6.99 11.97
CA SER A 124 -2.45 -5.73 11.46
C SER A 124 -3.98 -5.76 11.33
N PHE A 125 -4.55 -6.92 11.00
CA PHE A 125 -5.99 -7.09 10.84
C PHE A 125 -6.69 -7.46 12.14
N ASP A 126 -6.03 -8.30 12.95
CA ASP A 126 -6.62 -8.76 14.21
C ASP A 126 -6.64 -7.68 15.29
N TYR A 127 -5.61 -6.81 15.32
CA TYR A 127 -5.50 -5.76 16.33
C TYR A 127 -6.25 -4.49 15.95
N LEU A 128 -6.20 -4.06 14.68
CA LEU A 128 -6.70 -2.76 14.25
C LEU A 128 -8.17 -2.81 13.83
N LYS A 129 -8.93 -1.77 14.21
CA LYS A 129 -10.35 -1.68 13.87
C LYS A 129 -10.60 -1.67 12.36
N SER A 130 -9.70 -1.06 11.57
CA SER A 130 -9.77 -1.01 10.11
C SER A 130 -9.67 -2.40 9.45
N GLY A 131 -9.07 -3.38 10.13
CA GLY A 131 -8.92 -4.74 9.63
C GLY A 131 -9.97 -5.73 10.13
N ARG A 132 -11.02 -5.27 10.83
CA ARG A 132 -12.03 -6.16 11.42
C ARG A 132 -12.74 -7.05 10.41
N GLU A 133 -12.99 -6.57 9.19
CA GLU A 133 -13.66 -7.38 8.16
C GLU A 133 -12.71 -8.45 7.60
N GLU A 134 -11.44 -8.12 7.36
CA GLU A 134 -10.43 -9.10 6.93
C GLU A 134 -10.23 -10.16 8.02
N SER A 135 -10.16 -9.75 9.29
CA SER A 135 -10.09 -10.69 10.43
C SER A 135 -11.32 -11.61 10.52
N LYS A 136 -12.52 -11.15 10.11
CA LYS A 136 -13.70 -12.01 10.04
C LYS A 136 -13.58 -13.00 8.89
N TRP A 137 -13.24 -12.53 7.69
CA TRP A 137 -13.04 -13.38 6.52
C TRP A 137 -11.99 -14.47 6.80
N HIS A 138 -10.87 -14.09 7.41
CA HIS A 138 -9.84 -15.02 7.84
C HIS A 138 -10.37 -16.15 8.72
N LYS A 139 -11.16 -15.80 9.74
CA LYS A 139 -11.75 -16.78 10.68
C LYS A 139 -12.78 -17.68 10.01
N GLU A 140 -13.53 -17.17 9.04
CA GLU A 140 -14.48 -17.97 8.27
C GLU A 140 -13.73 -18.98 7.39
N LEU A 141 -12.72 -18.52 6.65
CA LEU A 141 -11.85 -19.41 5.86
C LEU A 141 -11.21 -20.50 6.72
N GLU A 142 -10.70 -20.15 7.90
CA GLU A 142 -10.09 -21.09 8.85
C GLU A 142 -11.10 -22.12 9.39
N LYS A 143 -12.34 -21.71 9.66
CA LYS A 143 -13.42 -22.64 10.06
C LYS A 143 -13.76 -23.64 8.96
N ASP A 144 -13.67 -23.21 7.70
CA ASP A 144 -13.94 -24.07 6.55
C ASP A 144 -12.76 -25.02 6.23
N GLY A 145 -11.68 -24.98 7.01
CA GLY A 145 -10.48 -25.81 6.83
C GLY A 145 -9.41 -25.17 5.94
N GLY A 146 -9.56 -23.88 5.63
CA GLY A 146 -8.53 -23.11 4.95
C GLY A 146 -7.45 -22.57 5.88
N LYS A 147 -6.33 -22.13 5.30
CA LYS A 147 -5.22 -21.53 6.03
C LYS A 147 -4.66 -20.37 5.24
N ILE A 148 -4.39 -19.25 5.92
CA ILE A 148 -3.70 -18.12 5.29
C ILE A 148 -2.21 -18.32 5.41
N LEU A 149 -1.51 -18.15 4.29
CA LEU A 149 -0.08 -18.38 4.20
C LEU A 149 0.68 -17.06 4.19
N SER A 150 1.82 -17.04 4.89
CA SER A 150 2.78 -15.95 4.74
C SER A 150 3.31 -15.89 3.32
N MET A 151 3.49 -14.67 2.82
CA MET A 151 3.87 -14.37 1.44
C MET A 151 5.32 -13.93 1.31
N ASP A 152 5.95 -13.51 2.41
CA ASP A 152 7.31 -12.96 2.43
C ASP A 152 7.96 -13.09 3.83
N LYS A 153 9.18 -12.54 3.98
CA LYS A 153 9.93 -12.61 5.25
C LYS A 153 9.36 -11.76 6.37
N TYR A 154 8.49 -10.81 6.06
CA TYR A 154 7.87 -9.95 7.06
C TYR A 154 6.69 -10.64 7.74
N GLY A 155 6.32 -11.84 7.29
CA GLY A 155 5.14 -12.53 7.78
C GLY A 155 3.85 -11.99 7.16
N SER A 156 3.92 -11.27 6.04
CA SER A 156 2.74 -10.63 5.48
C SER A 156 1.78 -11.65 4.91
N VAL A 157 0.51 -11.50 5.25
CA VAL A 157 -0.61 -12.32 4.78
C VAL A 157 -1.44 -11.60 3.72
N TYR A 158 -1.20 -10.31 3.58
CA TYR A 158 -1.82 -9.43 2.61
C TYR A 158 -0.76 -8.46 2.09
N ARG A 159 -0.72 -8.28 0.77
CA ARG A 159 0.10 -7.26 0.12
C ARG A 159 -0.77 -6.39 -0.77
N SER A 160 -0.46 -5.10 -0.86
CA SER A 160 -1.09 -4.22 -1.85
C SER A 160 -0.10 -3.34 -2.58
N ILE A 161 -0.48 -2.98 -3.81
CA ILE A 161 0.21 -2.02 -4.68
C ILE A 161 -0.82 -1.01 -5.15
N HIS A 162 -0.53 0.26 -4.93
CA HIS A 162 -1.35 1.38 -5.32
C HIS A 162 -0.56 2.23 -6.31
N ILE A 163 -1.00 2.27 -7.57
CA ILE A 163 -0.34 3.00 -8.65
C ILE A 163 -1.23 4.15 -9.11
N ALA A 164 -0.78 5.40 -8.94
CA ALA A 164 -1.50 6.56 -9.45
C ALA A 164 -1.37 6.66 -10.97
N PHE A 165 -2.46 6.89 -11.69
CA PHE A 165 -2.47 6.91 -13.16
C PHE A 165 -3.28 8.04 -13.77
N GLY A 166 -3.48 9.09 -12.99
CA GLY A 166 -4.05 10.35 -13.43
C GLY A 166 -3.99 11.34 -12.28
N ASN A 167 -4.69 12.46 -12.41
CA ASN A 167 -4.68 13.50 -11.38
C ASN A 167 -5.37 13.06 -10.07
N ARG A 168 -6.32 12.13 -10.15
CA ARG A 168 -7.20 11.71 -9.05
C ARG A 168 -7.54 10.22 -9.05
N GLU A 169 -6.84 9.43 -9.86
CA GLU A 169 -7.15 8.02 -10.08
C GLU A 169 -5.96 7.16 -9.66
N MET A 170 -6.27 6.01 -9.07
CA MET A 170 -5.28 5.06 -8.55
C MET A 170 -5.75 3.63 -8.80
N LEU A 171 -4.86 2.81 -9.32
CA LEU A 171 -5.05 1.39 -9.50
C LEU A 171 -4.62 0.71 -8.20
N MET A 172 -5.53 -0.02 -7.57
CA MET A 172 -5.31 -0.70 -6.30
C MET A 172 -5.29 -2.20 -6.58
N ILE A 173 -4.15 -2.84 -6.37
CA ILE A 173 -3.96 -4.27 -6.55
C ILE A 173 -3.72 -4.88 -5.18
N GLU A 174 -4.46 -5.94 -4.87
CA GLU A 174 -4.32 -6.71 -3.64
C GLU A 174 -3.87 -8.13 -3.98
N SER A 175 -3.05 -8.71 -3.10
CA SER A 175 -2.59 -10.08 -3.22
C SER A 175 -2.66 -10.79 -1.86
N ARG A 176 -3.19 -12.02 -1.88
CA ARG A 176 -3.25 -12.93 -0.74
C ARG A 176 -2.84 -14.33 -1.18
N LYS A 177 -2.41 -15.16 -0.22
CA LYS A 177 -2.09 -16.57 -0.46
C LYS A 177 -2.82 -17.43 0.55
N VAL A 178 -3.69 -18.31 0.08
CA VAL A 178 -4.46 -19.22 0.93
C VAL A 178 -4.19 -20.67 0.55
N GLU A 179 -4.23 -21.56 1.53
CA GLU A 179 -4.22 -23.00 1.35
C GLU A 179 -5.61 -23.55 1.70
N TYR A 180 -6.16 -24.39 0.84
CA TYR A 180 -7.44 -25.05 1.06
C TYR A 180 -7.38 -26.44 0.44
N GLN A 181 -7.77 -27.48 1.18
CA GLN A 181 -7.72 -28.87 0.72
C GLN A 181 -6.34 -29.27 0.13
N ASN A 182 -5.25 -28.88 0.82
CA ASN A 182 -3.85 -29.11 0.39
C ASN A 182 -3.47 -28.47 -0.96
N GLN A 183 -4.24 -27.49 -1.43
CA GLN A 183 -3.92 -26.72 -2.63
C GLN A 183 -3.72 -25.25 -2.27
N ILE A 184 -2.73 -24.62 -2.91
CA ILE A 184 -2.38 -23.21 -2.69
C ILE A 184 -3.05 -22.36 -3.78
N TYR A 185 -3.82 -21.38 -3.34
CA TYR A 185 -4.51 -20.42 -4.18
C TYR A 185 -3.93 -19.03 -3.94
N PRO A 186 -3.03 -18.55 -4.81
CA PRO A 186 -2.70 -17.13 -4.85
C PRO A 186 -3.88 -16.38 -5.45
N THR A 187 -4.33 -15.32 -4.79
CA THR A 187 -5.43 -14.48 -5.27
C THR A 187 -4.91 -13.08 -5.53
N TYR A 188 -5.25 -12.54 -6.69
CA TYR A 188 -4.92 -11.18 -7.10
C TYR A 188 -6.20 -10.49 -7.49
N ARG A 189 -6.41 -9.29 -6.96
CA ARG A 189 -7.64 -8.55 -7.17
C ARG A 189 -7.31 -7.09 -7.41
N VAL A 190 -8.12 -6.44 -8.22
CA VAL A 190 -7.86 -5.07 -8.64
C VAL A 190 -9.12 -4.22 -8.60
N ALA A 191 -8.93 -2.96 -8.23
CA ALA A 191 -9.94 -1.93 -8.29
C ALA A 191 -9.32 -0.60 -8.71
N VAL A 192 -10.17 0.34 -9.11
CA VAL A 192 -9.80 1.74 -9.37
C VAL A 192 -10.43 2.62 -8.30
N GLY A 193 -9.57 3.31 -7.56
CA GLY A 193 -9.93 4.36 -6.61
C GLY A 193 -9.95 5.74 -7.26
N LYS A 194 -10.91 6.58 -6.87
CA LYS A 194 -10.99 8.00 -7.23
C LYS A 194 -11.00 8.87 -5.98
N PHE A 195 -10.12 9.87 -5.96
CA PHE A 195 -9.98 10.81 -4.85
C PHE A 195 -10.89 12.02 -4.97
N ASN A 196 -11.16 12.68 -3.85
CA ASN A 196 -11.91 13.94 -3.80
C ASN A 196 -11.22 15.04 -4.64
N THR A 197 -12.01 15.97 -5.19
CA THR A 197 -11.51 17.12 -5.95
C THR A 197 -10.69 18.08 -5.08
N LYS A 198 -11.20 18.37 -3.88
CA LYS A 198 -10.67 19.38 -2.96
C LYS A 198 -9.67 18.81 -1.97
N ASN A 199 -9.93 17.60 -1.45
CA ASN A 199 -9.02 16.91 -0.55
C ASN A 199 -8.53 15.60 -1.17
N ARG A 200 -7.46 15.66 -1.95
CA ARG A 200 -6.95 14.50 -2.68
C ARG A 200 -6.50 13.37 -1.77
N ASP A 201 -6.32 13.60 -0.47
CA ASP A 201 -6.03 12.55 0.53
C ASP A 201 -7.20 11.61 0.80
N VAL A 202 -8.42 12.02 0.48
CA VAL A 202 -9.65 11.27 0.75
C VAL A 202 -10.12 10.51 -0.50
N LEU A 203 -10.20 9.18 -0.40
CA LEU A 203 -10.89 8.34 -1.39
C LEU A 203 -12.38 8.64 -1.35
N THR A 204 -12.97 8.88 -2.52
CA THR A 204 -14.42 9.19 -2.66
C THR A 204 -15.21 8.11 -3.33
N LYS A 205 -14.57 7.32 -4.20
CA LYS A 205 -15.19 6.21 -4.92
C LYS A 205 -14.14 5.15 -5.16
N ILE A 206 -14.52 3.89 -5.04
CA ILE A 206 -13.72 2.74 -5.44
C ILE A 206 -14.63 1.88 -6.32
N SER A 207 -14.11 1.37 -7.43
CA SER A 207 -14.83 0.37 -8.23
C SER A 207 -14.94 -0.96 -7.47
N ASN A 208 -15.76 -1.87 -7.98
CA ASN A 208 -15.79 -3.21 -7.42
C ASN A 208 -14.44 -3.90 -7.65
N PHE A 209 -13.95 -4.63 -6.65
CA PHE A 209 -12.74 -5.44 -6.83
C PHE A 209 -13.06 -6.61 -7.77
N THR A 210 -12.28 -6.73 -8.83
CA THR A 210 -12.32 -7.85 -9.78
C THR A 210 -11.10 -8.72 -9.61
N ASP A 211 -11.27 -10.03 -9.77
CA ASP A 211 -10.15 -10.97 -9.73
C ASP A 211 -9.31 -10.85 -11.01
N ILE A 212 -7.99 -11.02 -10.87
CA ILE A 212 -7.05 -11.12 -11.99
C ILE A 212 -6.69 -12.59 -12.16
N TYR A 213 -6.86 -13.12 -13.36
CA TYR A 213 -6.52 -14.52 -13.68
C TYR A 213 -5.43 -14.62 -14.76
N GLU A 214 -5.15 -13.53 -15.45
CA GLU A 214 -4.19 -13.45 -16.54
C GLU A 214 -2.76 -13.63 -16.02
N LYS A 215 -2.12 -14.75 -16.39
CA LYS A 215 -0.78 -15.11 -15.92
C LYS A 215 0.28 -14.05 -16.19
N GLU A 216 0.22 -13.39 -17.35
CA GLU A 216 1.17 -12.34 -17.72
C GLU A 216 1.08 -11.13 -16.78
N ILE A 217 -0.13 -10.70 -16.45
CA ILE A 217 -0.36 -9.58 -15.52
C ILE A 217 0.09 -9.98 -14.11
N ILE A 218 -0.28 -11.17 -13.64
CA ILE A 218 0.13 -11.68 -12.33
C ILE A 218 1.66 -11.74 -12.22
N MET A 219 2.34 -12.24 -13.24
CA MET A 219 3.80 -12.32 -13.27
C MET A 219 4.42 -10.91 -13.18
N GLN A 220 3.88 -9.94 -13.91
CA GLN A 220 4.38 -8.56 -13.87
C GLN A 220 4.14 -7.88 -12.51
N ILE A 221 3.02 -8.20 -11.84
CA ILE A 221 2.73 -7.76 -10.48
C ILE A 221 3.73 -8.34 -9.48
N GLU A 222 4.04 -9.64 -9.57
CA GLU A 222 5.03 -10.29 -8.70
C GLU A 222 6.45 -9.75 -8.91
N VAL A 223 6.84 -9.47 -10.15
CA VAL A 223 8.11 -8.79 -10.44
C VAL A 223 8.17 -7.41 -9.76
N LEU A 224 7.07 -6.65 -9.79
CA LEU A 224 6.99 -5.37 -9.08
C LEU A 224 7.08 -5.55 -7.56
N PHE A 225 6.36 -6.51 -6.97
CA PHE A 225 6.49 -6.83 -5.53
C PHE A 225 7.93 -7.19 -5.16
N SER A 226 8.61 -8.01 -5.95
CA SER A 226 10.02 -8.37 -5.70
C SER A 226 10.94 -7.15 -5.71
N ARG A 227 10.76 -6.22 -6.68
CA ARG A 227 11.54 -4.97 -6.71
C ARG A 227 11.27 -4.09 -5.49
N ILE A 228 10.00 -4.01 -5.07
CA ILE A 228 9.57 -3.28 -3.87
C ILE A 228 10.23 -3.86 -2.62
N TYR A 229 10.19 -5.17 -2.50
CA TYR A 229 10.82 -5.89 -1.41
C TYR A 229 12.33 -5.63 -1.32
N ASP A 230 13.04 -5.72 -2.45
CA ASP A 230 14.47 -5.38 -2.50
C ASP A 230 14.73 -3.95 -2.03
N ALA A 231 13.85 -3.01 -2.40
CA ALA A 231 13.99 -1.61 -2.03
C ALA A 231 13.62 -1.30 -0.58
N LEU A 232 12.78 -2.13 0.06
CA LEU A 232 12.52 -2.06 1.50
C LEU A 232 13.76 -2.44 2.32
N GLU A 233 14.59 -3.33 1.79
CA GLU A 233 15.80 -3.84 2.44
C GLU A 233 17.05 -3.03 2.11
N LYS A 234 17.18 -2.64 0.85
CA LYS A 234 18.26 -1.81 0.33
C LYS A 234 17.61 -0.56 -0.27
N PRO A 235 17.41 0.49 0.55
CA PRO A 235 16.67 1.68 0.16
C PRO A 235 17.09 2.23 -1.21
N LYS A 236 16.19 2.08 -2.20
CA LYS A 236 16.38 2.55 -3.58
C LYS A 236 15.06 3.02 -4.18
N ALA A 237 15.15 3.93 -5.15
CA ALA A 237 14.00 4.32 -5.95
C ALA A 237 13.57 3.17 -6.87
N ILE A 238 12.26 3.05 -7.08
CA ILE A 238 11.66 2.11 -8.02
C ILE A 238 10.99 2.90 -9.12
N THR A 239 11.26 2.50 -10.35
CA THR A 239 10.58 3.00 -11.53
C THR A 239 9.72 1.88 -12.13
N ILE A 240 8.58 2.27 -12.69
CA ILE A 240 7.71 1.41 -13.48
C ILE A 240 7.83 1.92 -14.91
N SER A 241 8.36 1.08 -15.80
CA SER A 241 8.49 1.45 -17.22
C SER A 241 7.12 1.46 -17.91
N ASP A 242 7.01 2.16 -19.04
CA ASP A 242 5.78 2.23 -19.83
C ASP A 242 5.23 0.86 -20.22
N GLN A 243 6.11 -0.08 -20.59
CA GLN A 243 5.71 -1.44 -20.94
C GLN A 243 5.13 -2.19 -19.73
N GLU A 244 5.77 -2.07 -18.56
CA GLU A 244 5.28 -2.66 -17.32
C GLU A 244 3.93 -2.05 -16.92
N ALA A 245 3.81 -0.72 -17.02
CA ALA A 245 2.56 -0.02 -16.79
C ALA A 245 1.49 -0.54 -17.75
N LYS A 246 1.74 -0.60 -19.06
CA LYS A 246 0.76 -1.11 -20.03
C LYS A 246 0.20 -2.49 -19.65
N ILE A 247 1.04 -3.41 -19.19
CA ILE A 247 0.63 -4.75 -18.75
C ILE A 247 -0.18 -4.68 -17.45
N ILE A 248 0.33 -3.99 -16.42
CA ILE A 248 -0.36 -3.90 -15.12
C ILE A 248 -1.72 -3.20 -15.26
N PHE A 249 -1.80 -2.14 -16.05
CA PHE A 249 -3.02 -1.37 -16.28
C PHE A 249 -4.07 -2.12 -17.10
N ALA A 250 -3.68 -3.13 -17.89
CA ALA A 250 -4.62 -4.00 -18.58
C ALA A 250 -5.46 -4.88 -17.62
N SER A 251 -5.12 -4.92 -16.32
CA SER A 251 -5.87 -5.70 -15.31
C SER A 251 -7.26 -5.15 -15.00
N HIS A 252 -7.57 -3.90 -15.35
CA HIS A 252 -8.86 -3.30 -15.04
C HIS A 252 -9.33 -2.33 -16.14
N VAL A 253 -10.60 -2.44 -16.54
CA VAL A 253 -11.17 -1.71 -17.70
C VAL A 253 -11.11 -0.18 -17.56
N ASP A 254 -11.31 0.34 -16.36
CA ASP A 254 -11.24 1.79 -16.07
C ASP A 254 -9.81 2.31 -15.88
N ALA A 255 -8.82 1.43 -15.90
CA ALA A 255 -7.42 1.79 -15.72
C ALA A 255 -6.78 2.06 -17.08
N THR A 256 -6.13 3.22 -17.24
CA THR A 256 -5.64 3.66 -18.56
C THR A 256 -4.17 4.05 -18.50
N HIS A 257 -3.33 3.25 -19.15
CA HIS A 257 -1.91 3.53 -19.33
C HIS A 257 -1.63 4.92 -19.95
N THR A 258 -2.45 5.38 -20.89
CA THR A 258 -2.27 6.71 -21.50
C THR A 258 -2.32 7.83 -20.46
N LYS A 259 -3.20 7.74 -19.46
CA LYS A 259 -3.26 8.74 -18.38
C LYS A 259 -2.06 8.62 -17.42
N TYR A 260 -1.52 7.41 -17.23
CA TYR A 260 -0.29 7.19 -16.49
C TYR A 260 0.87 7.94 -17.15
N GLN A 261 1.07 7.77 -18.47
CA GLN A 261 2.13 8.45 -19.22
C GLN A 261 2.02 9.98 -19.14
N THR A 262 0.81 10.56 -19.16
CA THR A 262 0.63 12.02 -19.08
C THR A 262 0.99 12.64 -17.72
N ARG A 263 1.49 11.85 -16.76
CA ARG A 263 1.98 12.34 -15.46
C ARG A 263 3.46 12.71 -15.45
N ASP A 264 4.26 12.11 -16.34
CA ASP A 264 5.70 12.34 -16.48
C ASP A 264 5.99 13.61 -17.30
#